data_AF-A0A7S4EMF5-F1
#
_entry.id   AF-A0A7S4EMF5-F1
#
_cell.length_a   1.000
_cell.length_b   1.000
_cell.length_c   1.000
_cell.angle_alpha   90.00
_cell.angle_beta   90.00
_cell.angle_gamma   90.00
#
_symmetry.space_group_name_H-M   'P 1'
#
loop_
_entity.id
_entity.type
_entity.pdbx_description
1 polymer ?
#
loop_
_entity_poly.entity_id
_entity_poly.type
_entity_poly.pdbx_seq_one_letter_code
_entity_poly.pdbx_strand_id
1 'polypeptide(L)'
;MALHHPINEPGFFFFGIMVWSFQMIFHLLVVLRVAGPMSTNEDMDNPSDGLFGFIPSNVVNLSRVTQFMAVLAYCIFADESLQDIVTAVECWPKFSKVKKEDKVGLIMFSCILRFTQGVLATVVVLLLVVNTADAVEIVLNFTAVNFISGFDGLAFNLARGGKYGPKLEAETKRIEELHVPDCMHQKYNHVRYQLTVLPIALALIISLALIGLRQNSPEFWLTKRLRVQFKDGTSVEPYSGCYDLDPVSKNFHKRRGYKSFNSTQDGARFDYCPDSRRWFLHNKSSEFACKEGKIQQLAYSEKTSTFDISSSFESVWYSSRWVHEPV
;
A
#
# COMPACT_ATOMS: atom_id res chain seq x y z
N MET A 1 -0.24 -28.71 4.19
CA MET A 1 0.97 -29.04 3.40
C MET A 1 1.96 -29.99 4.10
N ALA A 2 1.82 -30.33 5.39
CA ALA A 2 2.86 -31.05 6.15
C ALA A 2 2.63 -32.55 6.44
N LEU A 3 1.88 -33.28 5.60
CA LEU A 3 1.69 -34.72 5.81
C LEU A 3 2.92 -35.54 5.35
N HIS A 4 3.66 -35.01 4.36
CA HIS A 4 4.77 -35.69 3.70
C HIS A 4 6.12 -35.17 4.17
N HIS A 5 7.02 -36.11 4.42
CA HIS A 5 8.42 -35.82 4.71
C HIS A 5 9.17 -35.60 3.38
N PRO A 6 10.11 -34.65 3.28
CA PRO A 6 10.86 -34.38 2.04
C PRO A 6 11.58 -35.60 1.48
N ILE A 7 11.91 -36.59 2.31
CA ILE A 7 12.62 -37.81 1.90
C ILE A 7 11.67 -38.88 1.34
N ASN A 8 10.48 -39.04 1.93
CA ASN A 8 9.60 -40.18 1.61
C ASN A 8 8.74 -39.91 0.37
N GLU A 9 8.21 -38.70 0.26
CA GLU A 9 7.38 -38.28 -0.87
C GLU A 9 7.81 -36.88 -1.34
N PRO A 10 9.03 -36.77 -1.92
CA PRO A 10 9.63 -35.49 -2.28
C PRO A 10 8.73 -34.68 -3.23
N GLY A 11 8.13 -35.33 -4.23
CA GLY A 11 7.32 -34.64 -5.24
C GLY A 11 6.15 -33.85 -4.65
N PHE A 12 5.42 -34.43 -3.70
CA PHE A 12 4.30 -33.73 -3.06
C PHE A 12 4.78 -32.62 -2.13
N PHE A 13 5.85 -32.87 -1.37
CA PHE A 13 6.44 -31.86 -0.50
C PHE A 13 6.93 -30.64 -1.29
N PHE A 14 7.71 -30.87 -2.35
CA PHE A 14 8.23 -29.79 -3.21
C PHE A 14 7.11 -29.07 -3.96
N PHE A 15 6.03 -29.74 -4.35
CA PHE A 15 4.86 -29.08 -4.92
C PHE A 15 4.26 -28.06 -3.96
N GLY A 16 4.03 -28.44 -2.69
CA GLY A 16 3.51 -27.52 -1.68
C GLY A 16 4.46 -26.35 -1.40
N ILE A 17 5.76 -26.63 -1.26
CA ILE A 17 6.78 -25.59 -1.05
C ILE A 17 6.89 -24.65 -2.25
N MET A 18 6.78 -25.17 -3.48
CA MET A 18 6.79 -24.37 -4.70
C MET A 18 5.64 -23.35 -4.70
N VAL A 19 4.41 -23.79 -4.46
CA VAL A 19 3.23 -22.92 -4.40
C VAL A 19 3.39 -21.84 -3.34
N TRP A 20 3.78 -22.22 -2.11
CA TRP A 20 4.07 -21.27 -1.04
C TRP A 20 5.16 -20.27 -1.45
N SER A 21 6.23 -20.75 -2.09
CA SER A 21 7.34 -19.91 -2.54
C SER A 21 6.88 -18.89 -3.57
N PHE A 22 6.04 -19.29 -4.54
CA PHE A 22 5.44 -18.38 -5.51
C PHE A 22 4.59 -17.30 -4.81
N GLN A 23 3.72 -17.69 -3.89
CA GLN A 23 2.90 -16.74 -3.13
C GLN A 23 3.79 -15.75 -2.37
N MET A 24 4.81 -16.23 -1.66
CA MET A 24 5.74 -15.37 -0.92
C MET A 24 6.52 -14.42 -1.84
N ILE A 25 6.99 -14.89 -3.00
CA ILE A 25 7.67 -14.05 -3.98
C ILE A 25 6.74 -12.94 -4.47
N PHE A 26 5.50 -13.25 -4.84
CA PHE A 26 4.55 -12.22 -5.29
C PHE A 26 4.26 -11.19 -4.20
N HIS A 27 4.00 -11.62 -2.96
CA HIS A 27 3.79 -10.69 -1.86
C HIS A 27 5.03 -9.82 -1.60
N LEU A 28 6.24 -10.41 -1.59
CA LEU A 28 7.49 -9.67 -1.44
C LEU A 28 7.70 -8.68 -2.60
N LEU A 29 7.39 -9.05 -3.83
CA LEU A 29 7.46 -8.16 -4.98
C LEU A 29 6.51 -6.98 -4.82
N VAL A 30 5.30 -7.18 -4.29
CA VAL A 30 4.38 -6.09 -3.98
C VAL A 30 4.94 -5.19 -2.86
N VAL A 31 5.49 -5.77 -1.79
CA VAL A 31 6.16 -4.97 -0.74
C VAL A 31 7.32 -4.16 -1.31
N LEU A 32 8.20 -4.77 -2.11
CA LEU A 32 9.33 -4.10 -2.74
C LEU A 32 8.88 -3.05 -3.75
N ARG A 33 7.77 -3.29 -4.43
CA ARG A 33 7.16 -2.33 -5.35
C ARG A 33 6.64 -1.10 -4.62
N VAL A 34 6.06 -1.26 -3.43
CA VAL A 34 5.49 -0.14 -2.66
C VAL A 34 6.53 0.56 -1.79
N ALA A 35 7.37 -0.18 -1.07
CA ALA A 35 8.28 0.35 -0.05
C ALA A 35 9.77 0.28 -0.42
N GLY A 36 10.12 -0.37 -1.54
CA GLY A 36 11.51 -0.52 -1.96
C GLY A 36 12.06 0.70 -2.72
N PRO A 37 13.40 0.82 -2.83
CA PRO A 37 14.04 1.88 -3.61
C PRO A 37 13.78 1.76 -5.12
N MET A 38 13.37 0.58 -5.58
CA MET A 38 12.91 0.33 -6.95
C MET A 38 11.39 0.53 -7.09
N SER A 39 10.77 1.22 -6.14
CA SER A 39 9.38 1.60 -6.27
C SER A 39 9.22 2.41 -7.54
N THR A 40 8.24 1.98 -8.33
CA THR A 40 7.82 2.66 -9.55
C THR A 40 6.42 3.23 -9.32
N ASN A 41 6.01 3.35 -8.04
CA ASN A 41 4.96 4.30 -7.70
C ASN A 41 5.47 5.64 -8.23
N GLU A 42 4.84 6.10 -9.31
CA GLU A 42 5.13 7.35 -10.01
C GLU A 42 5.45 8.41 -8.97
N ASP A 43 6.62 9.04 -9.13
CA ASP A 43 7.33 9.88 -8.16
C ASP A 43 6.46 10.29 -6.97
N MET A 44 6.35 9.39 -5.98
CA MET A 44 5.55 9.67 -4.79
C MET A 44 6.12 10.93 -4.17
N ASP A 45 5.26 11.95 -4.11
CA ASP A 45 5.46 13.37 -3.73
C ASP A 45 6.08 13.63 -2.34
N ASN A 46 6.68 12.63 -1.72
CA ASN A 46 7.18 12.65 -0.38
C ASN A 46 8.68 12.32 -0.38
N PRO A 47 9.56 13.33 -0.37
CA PRO A 47 11.03 13.19 -0.37
C PRO A 47 11.57 12.71 0.98
N SER A 48 10.77 12.02 1.78
CA SER A 48 11.23 11.36 2.99
C SER A 48 12.16 10.22 2.59
N ASP A 49 13.47 10.38 2.82
CA ASP A 49 14.48 9.31 2.73
C ASP A 49 14.24 8.12 3.70
N GLY A 50 13.16 8.17 4.50
CA GLY A 50 12.77 7.12 5.44
C GLY A 50 11.99 5.97 4.81
N LEU A 51 11.92 4.85 5.53
CA LEU A 51 11.17 3.62 5.18
C LEU A 51 9.71 3.87 4.76
N PHE A 52 9.13 5.01 5.14
CA PHE A 52 7.73 5.37 4.95
C PHE A 52 7.52 6.49 3.93
N GLY A 53 8.52 6.81 3.11
CA GLY A 53 8.41 7.81 2.04
C GLY A 53 7.28 7.53 1.04
N PHE A 54 6.83 6.28 0.94
CA PHE A 54 5.69 5.89 0.09
C PHE A 54 4.31 6.34 0.63
N ILE A 55 4.21 6.91 1.82
CA ILE A 55 2.90 7.33 2.36
C ILE A 55 2.53 8.70 1.76
N PRO A 56 1.42 8.82 1.01
CA PRO A 56 1.02 10.10 0.44
C PRO A 56 0.61 11.07 1.54
N SER A 57 1.03 12.34 1.41
CA SER A 57 0.62 13.39 2.33
C SER A 57 -0.80 13.86 2.04
N ASN A 58 -1.54 14.19 3.10
CA ASN A 58 -2.83 14.90 3.01
C ASN A 58 -3.87 14.31 2.03
N VAL A 59 -4.03 12.99 2.09
CA VAL A 59 -5.09 12.24 1.41
C VAL A 59 -6.47 12.88 1.65
N VAL A 60 -7.29 12.95 0.58
CA VAL A 60 -8.65 13.51 0.62
C VAL A 60 -9.50 12.73 1.63
N ASN A 61 -10.39 13.43 2.35
CA ASN A 61 -11.24 12.80 3.38
C ASN A 61 -12.05 11.61 2.85
N LEU A 62 -12.56 11.69 1.62
CA LEU A 62 -13.27 10.58 0.99
C LEU A 62 -12.39 9.34 0.86
N SER A 63 -11.18 9.49 0.32
CA SER A 63 -10.21 8.40 0.20
C SER A 63 -9.84 7.82 1.56
N ARG A 64 -9.68 8.64 2.61
CA ARG A 64 -9.46 8.14 3.98
C ARG A 64 -10.62 7.28 4.47
N VAL A 65 -11.85 7.74 4.30
CA VAL A 65 -13.05 6.96 4.67
C VAL A 65 -13.07 5.65 3.90
N THR A 66 -12.76 5.66 2.60
CA THR A 66 -12.65 4.44 1.80
C THR A 66 -11.57 3.51 2.33
N GLN A 67 -10.37 4.01 2.66
CA GLN A 67 -9.28 3.22 3.24
C GLN A 67 -9.71 2.55 4.56
N PHE A 68 -10.42 3.27 5.44
CA PHE A 68 -10.97 2.69 6.67
C PHE A 68 -12.02 1.62 6.40
N MET A 69 -12.95 1.89 5.49
CA MET A 69 -13.99 0.92 5.11
C MET A 69 -13.40 -0.32 4.45
N ALA A 70 -12.34 -0.16 3.67
CA ALA A 70 -11.56 -1.22 3.06
C ALA A 70 -10.91 -2.15 4.10
N VAL A 71 -10.17 -1.58 5.07
CA VAL A 71 -9.58 -2.37 6.16
C VAL A 71 -10.65 -3.04 7.01
N LEU A 72 -11.77 -2.36 7.27
CA LEU A 72 -12.88 -2.94 8.02
C LEU A 72 -13.51 -4.11 7.27
N ALA A 73 -13.76 -3.96 5.96
CA ALA A 73 -14.27 -5.02 5.11
C ALA A 73 -13.31 -6.22 5.08
N TYR A 74 -12.01 -5.98 4.92
CA TYR A 74 -10.98 -7.01 5.00
C TYR A 74 -11.02 -7.78 6.32
N CYS A 75 -11.19 -7.08 7.45
CA CYS A 75 -11.27 -7.69 8.78
C CYS A 75 -12.57 -8.46 9.02
N ILE A 76 -13.72 -7.95 8.52
CA ILE A 76 -15.04 -8.57 8.72
C ILE A 76 -15.22 -9.80 7.83
N PHE A 77 -14.87 -9.68 6.56
CA PHE A 77 -15.03 -10.76 5.58
C PHE A 77 -13.86 -11.74 5.58
N ALA A 78 -12.90 -11.55 6.48
CA ALA A 78 -11.74 -12.42 6.75
C ALA A 78 -11.29 -13.20 5.52
N ASP A 79 -10.57 -12.50 4.66
CA ASP A 79 -10.08 -13.05 3.41
C ASP A 79 -9.16 -14.26 3.61
N GLU A 80 -8.82 -14.93 2.50
CA GLU A 80 -7.92 -16.10 2.47
C GLU A 80 -6.63 -15.85 3.28
N SER A 81 -6.10 -14.62 3.23
CA SER A 81 -4.91 -14.22 4.01
C SER A 81 -5.11 -14.19 5.53
N LEU A 82 -6.27 -13.76 6.05
CA LEU A 82 -6.56 -13.85 7.49
C LEU A 82 -6.90 -15.29 7.87
N GLN A 83 -7.55 -16.03 6.97
CA GLN A 83 -7.84 -17.44 7.16
C GLN A 83 -6.56 -18.27 7.29
N ASP A 84 -5.47 -17.92 6.60
CA ASP A 84 -4.15 -18.55 6.79
C ASP A 84 -3.62 -18.38 8.21
N ILE A 85 -3.72 -17.17 8.79
CA ILE A 85 -3.29 -16.88 10.16
C ILE A 85 -4.15 -17.65 11.17
N VAL A 86 -5.47 -17.58 11.00
CA VAL A 86 -6.43 -18.32 11.84
C VAL A 86 -6.13 -19.81 11.78
N THR A 87 -6.02 -20.37 10.58
CA THR A 87 -5.76 -21.80 10.38
C THR A 87 -4.45 -22.19 11.03
N ALA A 88 -3.39 -21.38 10.89
CA ALA A 88 -2.11 -21.63 11.55
C ALA A 88 -2.21 -21.67 13.08
N VAL A 89 -2.99 -20.77 13.68
CA VAL A 89 -3.18 -20.69 15.14
C VAL A 89 -4.10 -21.80 15.66
N GLU A 90 -5.16 -22.13 14.92
CA GLU A 90 -6.12 -23.19 15.27
C GLU A 90 -5.49 -24.58 15.13
N CYS A 91 -4.69 -24.78 14.09
CA CYS A 91 -3.98 -26.02 13.82
C CYS A 91 -2.71 -26.22 14.65
N TRP A 92 -2.33 -25.24 15.48
CA TRP A 92 -1.14 -25.37 16.32
C TRP A 92 -1.27 -26.58 17.26
N PRO A 93 -0.30 -27.52 17.27
CA PRO A 93 -0.46 -28.79 17.96
C PRO A 93 -0.48 -28.63 19.48
N LYS A 94 -1.42 -29.31 20.14
CA LYS A 94 -1.46 -29.41 21.60
C LYS A 94 -0.51 -30.49 22.08
N PHE A 95 0.64 -30.08 22.63
CA PHE A 95 1.66 -31.00 23.14
C PHE A 95 1.12 -32.03 24.15
N SER A 96 0.06 -31.70 24.90
CA SER A 96 -0.58 -32.60 25.85
C SER A 96 -1.38 -33.76 25.22
N LYS A 97 -1.68 -33.70 23.92
CA LYS A 97 -2.49 -34.69 23.18
C LYS A 97 -1.71 -35.38 22.05
N VAL A 98 -0.40 -35.16 21.98
CA VAL A 98 0.46 -35.72 20.93
C VAL A 98 0.58 -37.23 21.13
N LYS A 99 0.28 -38.00 20.09
CA LYS A 99 0.58 -39.44 20.04
C LYS A 99 1.95 -39.64 19.40
N LYS A 100 2.58 -40.81 19.61
CA LYS A 100 3.95 -41.08 19.10
C LYS A 100 4.01 -41.15 17.57
N GLU A 101 2.89 -41.50 16.95
CA GLU A 101 2.71 -41.53 15.50
C GLU A 101 2.52 -40.15 14.85
N ASP A 102 2.22 -39.12 15.64
CA ASP A 102 1.97 -37.78 15.13
C ASP A 102 3.29 -37.12 14.71
N LYS A 103 3.36 -36.67 13.45
CA LYS A 103 4.52 -35.92 12.92
C LYS A 103 4.48 -34.44 13.34
N VAL A 104 4.56 -34.18 14.65
CA VAL A 104 4.40 -32.84 15.24
C VAL A 104 5.31 -31.79 14.59
N GLY A 105 6.57 -32.13 14.31
CA GLY A 105 7.52 -31.19 13.70
C GLY A 105 7.08 -30.68 12.33
N LEU A 106 6.51 -31.56 11.49
CA LEU A 106 5.98 -31.15 10.19
C LEU A 106 4.73 -30.29 10.37
N ILE A 107 3.82 -30.67 11.27
CA ILE A 107 2.60 -29.89 11.57
C ILE A 107 2.98 -28.46 12.00
N MET A 108 3.91 -28.32 12.94
CA MET A 108 4.42 -27.01 13.39
C MET A 108 5.01 -26.23 12.22
N PHE A 109 5.84 -26.87 11.40
CA PHE A 109 6.43 -26.23 10.22
C PHE A 109 5.37 -25.67 9.27
N SER A 110 4.32 -26.44 8.94
CA SER A 110 3.23 -25.94 8.09
C SER A 110 2.41 -24.84 8.75
N CYS A 111 2.26 -24.84 10.09
CA CYS A 111 1.60 -23.74 10.79
C CYS A 111 2.46 -22.46 10.69
N ILE A 112 3.77 -22.56 10.85
CA ILE A 112 4.68 -21.42 10.70
C ILE A 112 4.61 -20.85 9.28
N LEU A 113 4.68 -21.70 8.24
CA LEU A 113 4.60 -21.25 6.85
C LEU A 113 3.30 -20.52 6.52
N ARG A 114 2.16 -21.03 7.00
CA ARG A 114 0.86 -20.38 6.83
C ARG A 114 0.76 -19.07 7.61
N PHE A 115 1.26 -19.06 8.84
CA PHE A 115 1.29 -17.86 9.65
C PHE A 115 2.12 -16.75 9.01
N THR A 116 3.32 -17.06 8.52
CA THR A 116 4.18 -16.06 7.87
C THR A 116 3.59 -15.57 6.55
N GLN A 117 2.97 -16.46 5.77
CA GLN A 117 2.23 -16.10 4.56
C GLN A 117 1.08 -15.13 4.86
N GLY A 118 0.20 -15.50 5.79
CA GLY A 118 -0.95 -14.67 6.16
C GLY A 118 -0.55 -13.31 6.74
N VAL A 119 0.50 -13.26 7.58
CA VAL A 119 1.05 -12.01 8.11
C VAL A 119 1.63 -11.14 7.00
N LEU A 120 2.41 -11.71 6.08
CA LEU A 120 2.97 -10.95 4.96
C LEU A 120 1.86 -10.41 4.04
N ALA A 121 0.84 -11.21 3.75
CA ALA A 121 -0.33 -10.78 2.97
C ALA A 121 -1.09 -9.65 3.67
N THR A 122 -1.26 -9.73 5.00
CA THR A 122 -1.86 -8.66 5.81
C THR A 122 -1.05 -7.36 5.73
N VAL A 123 0.28 -7.45 5.77
CA VAL A 123 1.17 -6.29 5.59
C VAL A 123 1.03 -5.71 4.18
N VAL A 124 0.98 -6.55 3.14
CA VAL A 124 0.77 -6.11 1.76
C VAL A 124 -0.56 -5.36 1.62
N VAL A 125 -1.65 -5.88 2.19
CA VAL A 125 -2.95 -5.21 2.21
C VAL A 125 -2.84 -3.83 2.84
N LEU A 126 -2.21 -3.73 4.02
CA LEU A 126 -2.04 -2.44 4.70
C LEU A 126 -1.26 -1.44 3.82
N LEU A 127 -0.16 -1.88 3.23
CA LEU A 127 0.68 -1.05 2.36
C LEU A 127 -0.10 -0.56 1.13
N LEU A 128 -0.82 -1.46 0.44
CA LEU A 128 -1.62 -1.12 -0.73
C LEU A 128 -2.74 -0.13 -0.39
N VAL A 129 -3.47 -0.36 0.70
CA VAL A 129 -4.56 0.53 1.13
C VAL A 129 -4.02 1.92 1.47
N VAL A 130 -2.91 2.02 2.20
CA VAL A 130 -2.33 3.31 2.62
C VAL A 130 -1.78 4.09 1.43
N ASN A 131 -1.18 3.39 0.46
CA ASN A 131 -0.53 3.98 -0.70
C ASN A 131 -1.52 4.48 -1.75
N THR A 132 -2.72 3.91 -1.79
CA THR A 132 -3.71 4.23 -2.83
C THR A 132 -4.63 5.39 -2.43
N ALA A 133 -4.74 6.38 -3.32
CA ALA A 133 -5.67 7.50 -3.16
C ALA A 133 -7.06 7.25 -3.77
N ASP A 134 -7.20 6.34 -4.73
CA ASP A 134 -8.47 6.01 -5.40
C ASP A 134 -9.16 4.78 -4.80
N ALA A 135 -10.47 4.87 -4.59
CA ALA A 135 -11.29 3.74 -4.17
C ALA A 135 -11.24 2.55 -5.15
N VAL A 136 -11.20 2.82 -6.45
CA VAL A 136 -11.18 1.76 -7.49
C VAL A 136 -9.89 0.97 -7.41
N GLU A 137 -8.76 1.66 -7.29
CA GLU A 137 -7.45 1.04 -7.11
C GLU A 137 -7.38 0.21 -5.82
N ILE A 138 -8.00 0.66 -4.72
CA ILE A 138 -8.07 -0.12 -3.48
C ILE A 138 -8.74 -1.47 -3.73
N VAL A 139 -9.88 -1.48 -4.43
CA VAL A 139 -10.60 -2.73 -4.75
C VAL A 139 -9.80 -3.64 -5.68
N LEU A 140 -9.13 -3.07 -6.69
CA LEU A 140 -8.25 -3.82 -7.59
C LEU A 140 -7.08 -4.46 -6.83
N ASN A 141 -6.46 -3.71 -5.92
CA ASN A 141 -5.38 -4.17 -5.07
C ASN A 141 -5.82 -5.32 -4.17
N PHE A 142 -7.00 -5.24 -3.55
CA PHE A 142 -7.56 -6.38 -2.79
C PHE A 142 -7.79 -7.60 -3.67
N THR A 143 -8.40 -7.40 -4.83
CA THR A 143 -8.67 -8.50 -5.77
C THR A 143 -7.37 -9.21 -6.16
N ALA A 144 -6.30 -8.45 -6.41
CA ALA A 144 -4.99 -9.00 -6.72
C ALA A 144 -4.39 -9.79 -5.54
N VAL A 145 -4.43 -9.26 -4.31
CA VAL A 145 -3.93 -9.96 -3.12
C VAL A 145 -4.71 -11.26 -2.90
N ASN A 146 -6.04 -11.21 -2.97
CA ASN A 146 -6.88 -12.38 -2.79
C ASN A 146 -6.63 -13.45 -3.85
N PHE A 147 -6.43 -13.02 -5.09
CA PHE A 147 -6.03 -13.91 -6.18
C PHE A 147 -4.71 -14.62 -5.88
N ILE A 148 -3.69 -13.90 -5.41
CA ILE A 148 -2.39 -14.47 -5.04
C ILE A 148 -2.54 -15.42 -3.83
N SER A 149 -3.27 -15.01 -2.79
CA SER A 149 -3.53 -15.84 -1.62
C SER A 149 -4.30 -17.12 -1.95
N GLY A 150 -5.17 -17.12 -2.98
CA GLY A 150 -5.92 -18.29 -3.42
C GLY A 150 -5.15 -19.31 -4.27
N PHE A 151 -3.87 -19.06 -4.60
CA PHE A 151 -3.08 -19.97 -5.46
C PHE A 151 -2.92 -21.36 -4.88
N ASP A 152 -2.81 -21.52 -3.56
CA ASP A 152 -2.66 -22.82 -2.94
C ASP A 152 -3.94 -23.65 -3.00
N GLY A 153 -5.10 -23.03 -2.74
CA GLY A 153 -6.41 -23.64 -2.95
C GLY A 153 -6.61 -24.04 -4.40
N LEU A 154 -6.28 -23.15 -5.35
CA LEU A 154 -6.37 -23.46 -6.78
C LEU A 154 -5.43 -24.61 -7.18
N ALA A 155 -4.17 -24.58 -6.74
CA ALA A 155 -3.20 -25.62 -7.04
C ALA A 155 -3.62 -26.98 -6.46
N PHE A 156 -4.16 -27.00 -5.24
CA PHE A 156 -4.72 -28.21 -4.62
C PHE A 156 -5.92 -28.73 -5.41
N ASN A 157 -6.85 -27.85 -5.81
CA ASN A 157 -8.02 -28.23 -6.61
C ASN A 157 -7.63 -28.79 -7.99
N LEU A 158 -6.62 -28.21 -8.64
CA LEU A 158 -6.07 -28.71 -9.90
C LEU A 158 -5.38 -30.07 -9.73
N ALA A 159 -4.62 -30.25 -8.64
CA ALA A 159 -4.03 -31.54 -8.29
C ALA A 159 -5.10 -32.61 -8.04
N ARG A 160 -6.18 -32.26 -7.32
CA ARG A 160 -7.35 -33.13 -7.08
C ARG A 160 -8.06 -33.52 -8.37
N GLY A 161 -8.09 -32.64 -9.35
CA GLY A 161 -8.64 -32.91 -10.69
C GLY A 161 -7.69 -33.69 -11.61
N GLY A 162 -6.54 -34.17 -11.12
CA GLY A 162 -5.59 -34.97 -11.88
C GLY A 162 -4.76 -34.20 -12.90
N LYS A 163 -4.80 -32.86 -12.90
CA LYS A 163 -4.09 -32.03 -13.89
C LYS A 163 -2.57 -32.14 -13.79
N TYR A 164 -2.05 -32.45 -12.61
CA TYR A 164 -0.62 -32.64 -12.36
C TYR A 164 -0.20 -34.13 -12.34
N GLY A 165 -1.10 -35.03 -12.74
CA GLY A 165 -0.84 -36.47 -12.88
C GLY A 165 -1.54 -37.35 -11.84
N PRO A 166 -1.67 -38.66 -12.13
CA PRO A 166 -2.50 -39.58 -11.36
C PRO A 166 -1.97 -39.83 -9.94
N LYS A 167 -0.65 -39.74 -9.72
CA LYS A 167 -0.05 -39.90 -8.38
C LYS A 167 -0.47 -38.75 -7.44
N LEU A 168 -0.46 -37.51 -7.92
CA LEU A 168 -0.90 -36.35 -7.13
C LEU A 168 -2.41 -36.33 -6.93
N GLU A 169 -3.17 -36.80 -7.91
CA GLU A 169 -4.62 -36.98 -7.79
C GLU A 169 -5.00 -37.94 -6.66
N ALA A 170 -4.40 -39.14 -6.66
CA ALA A 170 -4.67 -40.13 -5.64
C ALA A 170 -4.29 -39.61 -4.24
N GLU A 171 -3.16 -38.91 -4.14
CA GLU A 171 -2.68 -38.39 -2.86
C GLU A 171 -3.54 -37.24 -2.32
N THR A 172 -3.97 -36.31 -3.18
CA THR A 172 -4.85 -35.20 -2.78
C THR A 172 -6.23 -35.70 -2.33
N LYS A 173 -6.81 -36.68 -3.04
CA LYS A 173 -8.05 -37.35 -2.61
C LYS A 173 -7.88 -38.04 -1.25
N ARG A 174 -6.76 -38.74 -1.05
CA ARG A 174 -6.42 -39.35 0.25
C ARG A 174 -6.31 -38.32 1.37
N ILE A 175 -5.74 -37.15 1.10
CA ILE A 175 -5.60 -36.05 2.08
C ILE A 175 -6.96 -35.44 2.42
N GLU A 176 -7.86 -35.30 1.44
CA GLU A 176 -9.21 -34.78 1.65
C GLU A 176 -10.06 -35.68 2.55
N GLU A 177 -9.91 -37.00 2.43
CA GLU A 177 -10.59 -37.98 3.26
C GLU A 177 -9.94 -38.18 4.65
N LEU A 178 -8.72 -37.66 4.84
CA LEU A 178 -7.97 -37.85 6.07
C LEU A 178 -8.58 -37.03 7.21
N HIS A 179 -8.94 -37.71 8.30
CA HIS A 179 -9.39 -37.03 9.50
C HIS A 179 -8.24 -36.25 10.13
N VAL A 180 -8.53 -35.02 10.56
CA VAL A 180 -7.56 -34.16 11.24
C VAL A 180 -7.15 -34.82 12.57
N PRO A 181 -5.85 -34.90 12.90
CA PRO A 181 -5.38 -35.52 14.15
C PRO A 181 -6.01 -34.91 15.40
N ASP A 182 -6.23 -35.73 16.44
CA ASP A 182 -6.79 -35.29 17.74
C ASP A 182 -5.98 -34.17 18.40
N CYS A 183 -4.67 -34.10 18.12
CA CYS A 183 -3.78 -33.06 18.62
C CYS A 183 -4.03 -31.67 17.98
N MET A 184 -4.74 -31.63 16.85
CA MET A 184 -5.16 -30.41 16.14
C MET A 184 -6.64 -30.10 16.33
N HIS A 185 -7.48 -31.08 16.68
CA HIS A 185 -8.92 -30.86 16.88
C HIS A 185 -9.21 -30.00 18.13
N GLN A 186 -10.10 -29.02 17.97
CA GLN A 186 -10.47 -28.09 19.05
C GLN A 186 -11.98 -27.87 19.13
N LYS A 187 -12.47 -27.71 20.36
CA LYS A 187 -13.90 -27.63 20.69
C LYS A 187 -14.51 -26.24 20.45
N TYR A 188 -13.70 -25.17 20.49
CA TYR A 188 -14.16 -23.78 20.49
C TYR A 188 -13.51 -22.96 19.36
N ASN A 189 -13.65 -23.41 18.11
CA ASN A 189 -13.03 -22.76 16.96
C ASN A 189 -13.49 -21.30 16.82
N HIS A 190 -14.79 -21.02 16.92
CA HIS A 190 -15.32 -19.65 16.80
C HIS A 190 -14.72 -18.64 17.81
N VAL A 191 -14.46 -19.04 19.06
CA VAL A 191 -13.85 -18.16 20.06
C VAL A 191 -12.39 -17.87 19.71
N ARG A 192 -11.66 -18.88 19.25
CA ARG A 192 -10.26 -18.73 18.84
C ARG A 192 -10.13 -17.89 17.58
N TYR A 193 -10.98 -18.14 16.60
CA TYR A 193 -11.13 -17.31 15.43
C TYR A 193 -11.27 -15.83 15.83
N GLN A 194 -12.23 -15.50 16.70
CA GLN A 194 -12.42 -14.13 17.18
C GLN A 194 -11.18 -13.61 17.94
N LEU A 195 -10.57 -14.42 18.79
CA LEU A 195 -9.38 -14.05 19.56
C LEU A 195 -8.14 -13.82 18.68
N THR A 196 -8.07 -14.44 17.50
CA THR A 196 -6.98 -14.24 16.53
C THR A 196 -7.25 -13.06 15.61
N VAL A 197 -8.47 -12.93 15.07
CA VAL A 197 -8.81 -11.86 14.11
C VAL A 197 -8.93 -10.50 14.79
N LEU A 198 -9.54 -10.42 15.98
CA LEU A 198 -9.76 -9.15 16.68
C LEU A 198 -8.47 -8.34 16.95
N PRO A 199 -7.37 -8.90 17.50
CA PRO A 199 -6.15 -8.15 17.71
C PRO A 199 -5.48 -7.70 16.40
N ILE A 200 -5.57 -8.49 15.34
CA ILE A 200 -5.05 -8.12 14.01
C ILE A 200 -5.86 -6.96 13.44
N ALA A 201 -7.18 -7.05 13.50
CA ALA A 201 -8.08 -5.99 13.06
C ALA A 201 -7.84 -4.69 13.83
N LEU A 202 -7.71 -4.76 15.16
CA LEU A 202 -7.38 -3.60 15.99
C LEU A 202 -6.02 -3.01 15.62
N ALA A 203 -4.99 -3.84 15.42
CA ALA A 203 -3.67 -3.39 15.01
C ALA A 203 -3.70 -2.67 13.65
N LEU A 204 -4.45 -3.20 12.66
CA LEU A 204 -4.62 -2.56 11.36
C LEU A 204 -5.35 -1.22 11.45
N ILE A 205 -6.46 -1.15 12.18
CA ILE A 205 -7.24 0.07 12.35
C ILE A 205 -6.46 1.14 13.11
N ILE A 206 -5.75 0.76 14.18
CA ILE A 206 -4.86 1.67 14.93
C ILE A 206 -3.74 2.18 14.01
N SER A 207 -3.11 1.29 13.24
CA SER A 207 -2.05 1.68 12.30
C SER A 207 -2.57 2.68 11.26
N LEU A 208 -3.73 2.42 10.65
CA LEU A 208 -4.34 3.32 9.68
C LEU A 208 -4.73 4.66 10.32
N ALA A 209 -5.25 4.66 11.55
CA ALA A 209 -5.57 5.88 12.28
C ALA A 209 -4.31 6.71 12.57
N LEU A 210 -3.23 6.09 13.04
CA LEU A 210 -1.96 6.77 13.26
C LEU A 210 -1.40 7.35 11.97
N ILE A 211 -1.45 6.60 10.87
CA ILE A 211 -1.05 7.06 9.54
C ILE A 211 -1.91 8.26 9.12
N GLY A 212 -3.23 8.17 9.22
CA GLY A 212 -4.15 9.27 8.88
C GLY A 212 -3.94 10.54 9.72
N LEU A 213 -3.61 10.39 11.01
CA LEU A 213 -3.22 11.51 11.87
C LEU A 213 -1.90 12.15 11.40
N ARG A 214 -0.90 11.34 11.04
CA ARG A 214 0.40 11.82 10.55
C ARG A 214 0.31 12.42 9.14
N GLN A 215 -0.58 11.91 8.27
CA GLN A 215 -0.84 12.45 6.93
C GLN A 215 -1.33 13.90 6.94
N ASN A 216 -1.96 14.34 8.03
CA ASN A 216 -2.38 15.73 8.21
C ASN A 216 -1.26 16.63 8.75
N SER A 217 -0.15 16.06 9.23
CA SER A 217 0.94 16.83 9.79
C SER A 217 1.86 17.32 8.67
N PRO A 218 2.16 18.63 8.63
CA PRO A 218 3.09 19.19 7.65
C PRO A 218 4.54 18.78 7.91
N GLU A 219 4.82 18.12 9.03
CA GLU A 219 6.17 17.76 9.45
C GLU A 219 6.68 16.50 8.77
N PHE A 220 5.83 15.51 8.53
CA PHE A 220 6.26 14.14 8.20
C PHE A 220 6.35 13.88 6.70
N TRP A 221 5.32 14.26 5.94
CA TRP A 221 5.14 13.74 4.58
C TRP A 221 5.07 14.81 3.50
N LEU A 222 5.13 16.09 3.87
CA LEU A 222 5.17 17.18 2.88
C LEU A 222 6.56 17.35 2.31
N THR A 223 6.63 17.57 1.00
CA THR A 223 7.84 18.03 0.32
C THR A 223 8.35 19.30 1.00
N LYS A 224 9.59 19.25 1.52
CA LYS A 224 10.21 20.39 2.24
C LYS A 224 10.86 21.37 1.29
N ARG A 225 11.46 20.85 0.23
CA ARG A 225 12.19 21.59 -0.79
C ARG A 225 11.95 20.91 -2.11
N LEU A 226 11.65 21.72 -3.12
CA LEU A 226 11.51 21.27 -4.50
C LEU A 226 12.46 22.08 -5.38
N ARG A 227 12.91 21.49 -6.49
CA ARG A 227 13.69 22.17 -7.52
C ARG A 227 12.83 22.27 -8.76
N VAL A 228 12.64 23.48 -9.26
CA VAL A 228 11.93 23.74 -10.50
C VAL A 228 12.92 24.17 -11.56
N GLN A 229 12.77 23.62 -12.75
CA GLN A 229 13.53 24.00 -13.92
C GLN A 229 12.55 24.22 -15.07
N PHE A 230 12.41 25.48 -15.49
CA PHE A 230 11.64 25.81 -16.68
C PHE A 230 12.49 25.67 -17.93
N LYS A 231 11.84 25.54 -19.08
CA LYS A 231 12.53 25.46 -20.36
C LYS A 231 13.21 26.79 -20.70
N ASP A 232 14.44 26.71 -21.21
CA ASP A 232 15.22 27.86 -21.67
C ASP A 232 14.46 28.64 -22.75
N GLY A 233 14.54 29.97 -22.71
CA GLY A 233 13.86 30.88 -23.62
C GLY A 233 12.40 31.19 -23.26
N THR A 234 11.86 30.60 -22.20
CA THR A 234 10.50 30.94 -21.71
C THR A 234 10.54 32.19 -20.82
N SER A 235 9.43 32.94 -20.78
CA SER A 235 9.32 34.12 -19.90
C SER A 235 9.41 33.82 -18.40
N VAL A 236 9.38 32.54 -18.02
CA VAL A 236 9.48 32.07 -16.63
C VAL A 236 10.84 31.43 -16.30
N GLU A 237 11.73 31.29 -17.28
CA GLU A 237 13.08 30.76 -17.09
C GLU A 237 13.82 31.38 -15.88
N PRO A 238 13.75 32.71 -15.62
CA PRO A 238 14.42 33.33 -14.47
C PRO A 238 13.92 32.86 -13.10
N TYR A 239 12.77 32.17 -13.05
CA TYR A 239 12.19 31.61 -11.84
C TYR A 239 12.58 30.14 -11.62
N SER A 240 13.48 29.58 -12.43
CA SER A 240 14.09 28.27 -12.16
C SER A 240 14.94 28.33 -10.89
N GLY A 241 14.83 27.32 -10.03
CA GLY A 241 15.57 27.29 -8.77
C GLY A 241 14.96 26.37 -7.71
N CYS A 242 15.49 26.46 -6.49
CA CYS A 242 14.97 25.74 -5.34
C CYS A 242 13.87 26.56 -4.65
N TYR A 243 12.81 25.90 -4.22
CA TYR A 243 11.73 26.49 -3.45
C TYR A 243 11.55 25.72 -2.15
N ASP A 244 11.49 26.44 -1.04
CA ASP A 244 11.26 25.88 0.29
C ASP A 244 9.80 26.02 0.68
N LEU A 245 9.29 25.01 1.38
CA LEU A 245 7.99 25.03 2.01
C LEU A 245 7.86 26.27 2.89
N ASP A 246 6.90 27.14 2.61
CA ASP A 246 6.71 28.37 3.37
C ASP A 246 5.93 28.08 4.67
N PRO A 247 6.57 28.14 5.86
CA PRO A 247 5.88 27.85 7.12
C PRO A 247 4.85 28.90 7.50
N VAL A 248 4.98 30.12 6.94
CA VAL A 248 4.10 31.26 7.22
C VAL A 248 2.88 31.27 6.30
N SER A 249 2.89 30.47 5.23
CA SER A 249 1.76 30.33 4.31
C SER A 249 0.50 29.90 5.06
N LYS A 250 -0.36 30.88 5.37
CA LYS A 250 -1.69 30.65 5.93
C LYS A 250 -2.61 30.29 4.78
N ASN A 251 -2.51 29.05 4.32
CA ASN A 251 -3.31 28.63 3.18
C ASN A 251 -4.52 27.79 3.59
N PHE A 252 -5.58 28.01 2.83
CA PHE A 252 -6.85 27.33 2.88
C PHE A 252 -6.65 25.81 2.70
N HIS A 253 -7.37 25.01 3.50
CA HIS A 253 -7.34 23.54 3.44
C HIS A 253 -5.98 22.87 3.70
N LYS A 254 -5.12 23.44 4.55
CA LYS A 254 -3.84 22.85 5.02
C LYS A 254 -2.73 22.73 3.96
N ARG A 255 -2.99 23.04 2.68
CA ARG A 255 -1.97 23.07 1.62
C ARG A 255 -1.00 24.19 1.91
N ARG A 256 0.30 23.97 1.77
CA ARG A 256 1.31 25.00 2.02
C ARG A 256 1.88 25.51 0.70
N GLY A 257 2.20 26.79 0.68
CA GLY A 257 2.89 27.39 -0.46
C GLY A 257 4.38 27.12 -0.41
N TYR A 258 5.05 27.33 -1.53
CA TYR A 258 6.50 27.19 -1.66
C TYR A 258 7.10 28.52 -2.09
N LYS A 259 8.15 28.99 -1.42
CA LYS A 259 8.82 30.26 -1.73
C LYS A 259 10.22 30.02 -2.26
N SER A 260 10.67 30.82 -3.22
CA SER A 260 12.02 30.70 -3.76
C SER A 260 13.08 30.85 -2.66
N PHE A 261 14.15 30.04 -2.77
CA PHE A 261 15.24 30.01 -1.80
C PHE A 261 16.15 31.23 -1.96
N ASN A 262 15.96 32.23 -1.09
CA ASN A 262 16.89 33.27 -0.64
C ASN A 262 17.86 34.00 -1.62
N SER A 263 17.76 33.90 -2.96
CA SER A 263 18.77 34.53 -3.84
C SER A 263 18.31 35.14 -5.16
N THR A 264 17.02 35.16 -5.50
CA THR A 264 16.56 35.86 -6.72
C THR A 264 15.91 37.18 -6.33
N GLN A 265 16.38 38.30 -6.92
CA GLN A 265 15.72 39.62 -6.80
C GLN A 265 14.24 39.52 -7.25
N ASP A 266 13.95 38.63 -8.19
CA ASP A 266 12.62 38.25 -8.65
C ASP A 266 12.15 36.97 -7.95
N GLY A 267 11.91 37.06 -6.64
CA GLY A 267 11.36 35.93 -5.89
C GLY A 267 9.99 35.53 -6.42
N ALA A 268 9.78 34.24 -6.63
CA ALA A 268 8.47 33.69 -6.96
C ALA A 268 7.98 32.74 -5.86
N ARG A 269 6.68 32.48 -5.90
CA ARG A 269 5.97 31.63 -4.96
C ARG A 269 4.99 30.75 -5.71
N PHE A 270 4.88 29.51 -5.24
CA PHE A 270 3.80 28.63 -5.60
C PHE A 270 2.74 28.62 -4.50
N ASP A 271 1.49 28.84 -4.88
CA ASP A 271 0.35 28.69 -3.99
C ASP A 271 -0.78 27.95 -4.72
N TYR A 272 -1.53 27.15 -3.96
CA TYR A 272 -2.69 26.45 -4.48
C TYR A 272 -3.95 27.29 -4.29
N CYS A 273 -4.78 27.37 -5.32
CA CYS A 273 -6.08 28.02 -5.25
C CYS A 273 -7.24 27.01 -5.24
N PRO A 274 -8.09 26.99 -4.21
CA PRO A 274 -9.19 26.03 -4.09
C PRO A 274 -10.30 26.27 -5.11
N ASP A 275 -10.63 27.53 -5.40
CA ASP A 275 -11.76 27.87 -6.28
C ASP A 275 -11.53 27.41 -7.71
N SER A 276 -10.31 27.59 -8.23
CA SER A 276 -9.92 27.14 -9.56
C SER A 276 -9.38 25.71 -9.59
N ARG A 277 -9.07 25.13 -8.42
CA ARG A 277 -8.38 23.85 -8.23
C ARG A 277 -7.05 23.75 -8.97
N ARG A 278 -6.18 24.76 -8.83
CA ARG A 278 -4.90 24.84 -9.58
C ARG A 278 -3.78 25.36 -8.69
N TRP A 279 -2.55 24.96 -9.00
CA TRP A 279 -1.35 25.62 -8.51
C TRP A 279 -1.00 26.82 -9.37
N PHE A 280 -0.54 27.89 -8.74
CA PHE A 280 -0.11 29.11 -9.42
C PHE A 280 1.31 29.45 -9.03
N LEU A 281 2.12 29.75 -10.03
CA LEU A 281 3.38 30.46 -9.85
C LEU A 281 3.09 31.96 -9.98
N HIS A 282 3.50 32.75 -8.99
CA HIS A 282 3.33 34.19 -9.02
C HIS A 282 4.51 34.91 -8.37
N ASN A 283 4.62 36.21 -8.63
CA ASN A 283 5.66 37.04 -8.04
C ASN A 283 5.42 37.20 -6.51
N LYS A 284 6.50 37.28 -5.74
CA LYS A 284 6.52 37.48 -4.27
C LYS A 284 5.77 38.72 -3.80
N SER A 285 5.59 39.73 -4.65
CA SER A 285 4.85 40.96 -4.31
C SER A 285 3.34 40.74 -4.10
N SER A 286 2.77 39.61 -4.53
CA SER A 286 1.37 39.26 -4.25
C SER A 286 1.23 38.60 -2.89
N GLU A 287 0.35 39.12 -2.04
CA GLU A 287 -0.06 38.42 -0.81
C GLU A 287 -0.96 37.21 -1.09
N PHE A 288 -1.62 37.12 -2.25
CA PHE A 288 -2.60 36.06 -2.55
C PHE A 288 -2.61 35.65 -4.02
N ALA A 289 -2.33 34.38 -4.29
CA ALA A 289 -2.43 33.80 -5.64
C ALA A 289 -3.87 33.73 -6.19
N CYS A 290 -4.86 33.65 -5.28
CA CYS A 290 -6.26 33.40 -5.62
C CYS A 290 -7.09 34.63 -6.01
N LYS A 291 -6.58 35.84 -5.79
CA LYS A 291 -7.37 37.03 -6.13
C LYS A 291 -7.37 37.19 -7.65
N GLU A 292 -8.55 37.11 -8.25
CA GLU A 292 -8.74 37.34 -9.68
C GLU A 292 -8.27 38.76 -10.03
N GLY A 293 -7.08 38.84 -10.61
CA GLY A 293 -6.40 40.06 -10.99
C GLY A 293 -5.11 39.69 -11.69
N LYS A 294 -5.14 39.67 -13.02
CA LYS A 294 -4.12 39.11 -13.94
C LYS A 294 -2.67 39.62 -13.77
N ILE A 295 -2.41 40.59 -12.90
CA ILE A 295 -1.20 41.41 -12.97
C ILE A 295 0.05 40.69 -12.42
N GLN A 296 -0.11 39.59 -11.66
CA GLN A 296 1.04 38.98 -10.97
C GLN A 296 1.17 37.46 -11.11
N GLN A 297 0.26 36.81 -11.84
CA GLN A 297 0.40 35.38 -12.18
C GLN A 297 1.47 35.22 -13.26
N LEU A 298 2.30 34.20 -13.12
CA LEU A 298 3.37 33.87 -14.07
C LEU A 298 2.99 32.62 -14.87
N ALA A 299 2.64 31.55 -14.15
CA ALA A 299 2.16 30.30 -14.72
C ALA A 299 1.11 29.65 -13.81
N TYR A 300 0.35 28.70 -14.35
CA TYR A 300 -0.63 27.92 -13.60
C TYR A 300 -0.69 26.46 -14.08
N SER A 301 -0.92 25.53 -13.17
CA SER A 301 -1.06 24.11 -13.48
C SER A 301 -2.41 23.80 -14.14
N GLU A 302 -2.53 22.61 -14.72
CA GLU A 302 -3.83 22.00 -14.98
C GLU A 302 -4.66 21.87 -13.68
N LYS A 303 -5.98 21.71 -13.83
CA LYS A 303 -6.86 21.48 -12.69
C LYS A 303 -6.44 20.20 -11.98
N THR A 304 -6.08 20.30 -10.71
CA THR A 304 -5.69 19.17 -9.89
C THR A 304 -6.40 19.20 -8.54
N SER A 305 -6.72 18.01 -8.02
CA SER A 305 -7.10 17.80 -6.62
C SER A 305 -5.94 17.32 -5.76
N THR A 306 -4.76 17.08 -6.33
CA THR A 306 -3.59 16.61 -5.58
C THR A 306 -3.12 17.65 -4.59
N PHE A 307 -2.71 17.21 -3.41
CA PHE A 307 -2.45 18.11 -2.29
C PHE A 307 -1.06 18.74 -2.32
N ASP A 308 -0.08 17.98 -2.78
CA ASP A 308 1.29 18.46 -2.99
C ASP A 308 1.41 19.02 -4.42
N ILE A 309 2.39 19.90 -4.62
CA ILE A 309 2.66 20.50 -5.92
C ILE A 309 3.40 19.55 -6.84
N SER A 310 4.17 18.59 -6.31
CA SER A 310 5.02 17.74 -7.14
C SER A 310 4.23 16.84 -8.10
N SER A 311 3.04 16.37 -7.72
CA SER A 311 2.12 15.67 -8.64
C SER A 311 1.58 16.55 -9.77
N SER A 312 1.77 17.88 -9.69
CA SER A 312 1.46 18.76 -10.81
C SER A 312 2.64 18.97 -11.75
N PHE A 313 3.84 18.49 -11.45
CA PHE A 313 5.01 18.63 -12.35
C PHE A 313 4.89 17.81 -13.62
N GLU A 314 4.21 16.66 -13.56
CA GLU A 314 3.90 15.85 -14.74
C GLU A 314 2.72 16.41 -15.54
N SER A 315 1.91 17.28 -14.92
CA SER A 315 0.78 17.94 -15.58
C SER A 315 1.24 19.12 -16.43
N VAL A 316 0.42 19.51 -17.40
CA VAL A 316 0.72 20.67 -18.26
C VAL A 316 0.61 21.96 -17.44
N TRP A 317 1.65 22.79 -17.52
CA TRP A 317 1.64 24.16 -17.00
C TRP A 317 1.45 25.17 -18.13
N TYR A 318 0.68 26.21 -17.85
CA TYR A 318 0.33 27.24 -18.83
C TYR A 318 0.88 28.59 -18.40
N SER A 319 1.37 29.36 -19.36
CA SER A 319 1.78 30.75 -19.11
C SER A 319 0.56 31.64 -18.95
N SER A 320 0.59 32.54 -17.98
CA SER A 320 -0.45 33.57 -17.79
C SER A 320 -0.52 34.58 -18.93
N ARG A 321 0.59 34.83 -19.64
CA ARG A 321 0.68 35.82 -20.73
C ARG A 321 0.17 35.27 -22.06
N TRP A 322 0.27 33.97 -22.27
CA TRP A 322 -0.13 33.29 -23.51
C TRP A 322 -1.02 32.11 -23.14
N VAL A 323 -2.33 32.31 -23.28
CA VAL A 323 -3.37 31.41 -22.74
C VAL A 323 -3.31 29.97 -23.29
N HIS A 324 -2.43 29.68 -24.27
CA HIS A 324 -2.33 28.37 -24.91
C HIS A 324 -0.90 27.82 -25.11
N GLU A 325 0.14 28.47 -24.56
CA GLU A 325 1.51 27.92 -24.66
C GLU A 325 1.90 27.15 -23.40
N PRO A 326 2.25 25.85 -23.53
CA PRO A 326 2.80 25.07 -22.42
C PRO A 326 4.21 25.57 -22.09
N VAL A 327 4.56 25.53 -20.81
CA VAL A 327 5.76 26.17 -20.27
C VAL A 327 6.76 25.18 -19.70
#